data_AF-A0AAU4E8H1-F1
#
_entry.id   AF-A0AAU4E8H1-F1
#
_cell.length_a   1.000
_cell.length_b   1.000
_cell.length_c   1.000
_cell.angle_alpha   90.00
_cell.angle_beta   90.00
_cell.angle_gamma   90.00
#
_symmetry.space_group_name_H-M   'P 1'
#
loop_
_entity.id
_entity.type
_entity.pdbx_description
1 polymer ?
#
loop_
_entity_poly.entity_id
_entity_poly.type
_entity_poly.pdbx_seq_one_letter_code
_entity_poly.pdbx_strand_id
1 'polypeptide(L)'
;MSSKVLRAFAAVAVAAAGVAFAVAPAAGGVANATFAHAHNASTSTNWSGYALTGTYTAMTGHWTVPTVSGSGNHYSSQWVGIDGFANANLLQTGTAAYVENGRATYHAWWEILPAAESRLPLTIHGGDAMTATLTKSHTSTAWRITLTDDTTGEAFRGALDYAGPDASVEWIEETPTVNGAVGPPPPFTTFSFTGATANGANPGLTANDKITLVQNGVAYSTPSDPSGGNSFSVSYTGP
;
A
#
# COMPACT_ATOMS: atom_id res chain seq x y z
N MET A 1 57.22 -9.13 45.12
CA MET A 1 56.60 -9.89 44.02
C MET A 1 55.09 -9.72 44.11
N SER A 2 54.50 -9.26 43.00
CA SER A 2 53.05 -9.18 42.67
C SER A 2 52.17 -8.15 43.42
N SER A 3 52.04 -6.96 42.83
CA SER A 3 50.91 -6.05 43.03
C SER A 3 49.77 -6.48 42.09
N LYS A 4 48.61 -6.89 42.65
CA LYS A 4 47.37 -7.05 41.88
C LYS A 4 46.59 -5.74 41.91
N VAL A 5 46.58 -5.05 40.77
CA VAL A 5 45.70 -3.89 40.55
C VAL A 5 44.31 -4.43 40.21
N LEU A 6 43.35 -4.27 41.13
CA LEU A 6 41.94 -4.58 40.88
C LEU A 6 41.31 -3.37 40.18
N ARG A 7 41.03 -3.49 38.87
CA ARG A 7 40.28 -2.48 38.12
C ARG A 7 38.79 -2.65 38.41
N ALA A 8 38.19 -1.69 39.12
CA ALA A 8 36.75 -1.59 39.23
C ALA A 8 36.18 -1.10 37.90
N PHE A 9 35.29 -1.89 37.29
CA PHE A 9 34.46 -1.43 36.17
C PHE A 9 33.25 -0.71 36.75
N ALA A 10 33.15 0.59 36.51
CA ALA A 10 31.92 1.35 36.76
C ALA A 10 30.93 1.07 35.62
N ALA A 11 29.80 0.45 35.93
CA ALA A 11 28.68 0.33 35.00
C ALA A 11 27.99 1.69 34.89
N VAL A 12 28.02 2.32 33.71
CA VAL A 12 27.23 3.51 33.41
C VAL A 12 25.82 3.05 33.04
N ALA A 13 24.86 3.27 33.93
CA ALA A 13 23.45 3.12 33.62
C ALA A 13 23.01 4.30 32.72
N VAL A 14 22.67 4.01 31.46
CA VAL A 14 22.04 5.00 30.58
C VAL A 14 20.56 5.05 30.92
N ALA A 15 20.14 6.13 31.58
CA ALA A 15 18.73 6.44 31.78
C ALA A 15 18.10 6.81 30.44
N ALA A 16 17.16 6.01 29.95
CA ALA A 16 16.33 6.36 28.81
C ALA A 16 15.35 7.47 29.21
N ALA A 17 15.66 8.71 28.83
CA ALA A 17 14.70 9.80 28.92
C ALA A 17 13.62 9.59 27.85
N GLY A 18 12.41 9.22 28.29
CA GLY A 18 11.23 9.12 27.43
C GLY A 18 10.86 10.49 26.88
N VAL A 19 11.01 10.67 25.58
CA VAL A 19 10.50 11.86 24.87
C VAL A 19 9.03 11.60 24.58
N ALA A 20 8.15 12.23 25.35
CA ALA A 20 6.72 12.24 25.07
C ALA A 20 6.46 13.17 23.88
N PHE A 21 6.09 12.62 22.73
CA PHE A 21 5.57 13.42 21.62
C PHE A 21 4.12 13.78 21.92
N ALA A 22 3.85 15.08 22.00
CA ALA A 22 2.50 15.61 22.09
C ALA A 22 1.75 15.30 20.78
N VAL A 23 0.66 14.53 20.89
CA VAL A 23 -0.23 14.24 19.77
C VAL A 23 -1.01 15.52 19.46
N ALA A 24 -0.78 16.10 18.28
CA ALA A 24 -1.62 17.18 17.77
C ALA A 24 -3.04 16.64 17.48
N PRO A 25 -4.11 17.42 17.68
CA PRO A 25 -5.46 16.96 17.41
C PRO A 25 -5.62 16.71 15.91
N ALA A 26 -6.09 15.50 15.55
CA ALA A 26 -6.43 15.14 14.19
C ALA A 26 -7.51 16.10 13.64
N ALA A 27 -7.21 16.76 12.54
CA ALA A 27 -8.19 17.52 11.79
C ALA A 27 -9.21 16.55 11.15
N GLY A 28 -10.49 16.76 11.49
CA GLY A 28 -11.71 16.22 10.90
C GLY A 28 -11.60 14.99 9.98
N GLY A 29 -11.84 13.80 10.54
CA GLY A 29 -12.09 12.60 9.75
C GLY A 29 -13.38 12.71 8.94
N VAL A 30 -13.29 12.51 7.64
CA VAL A 30 -14.43 12.33 6.72
C VAL A 30 -14.86 10.87 6.75
N ALA A 31 -16.15 10.62 6.94
CA ALA A 31 -16.71 9.27 6.96
C ALA A 31 -16.75 8.69 5.54
N ASN A 32 -16.04 7.58 5.31
CA ASN A 32 -16.08 6.85 4.04
C ASN A 32 -17.18 5.77 4.08
N ALA A 33 -17.95 5.69 3.00
CA ALA A 33 -19.02 4.72 2.81
C ALA A 33 -18.46 3.30 2.70
N THR A 34 -19.10 2.36 3.39
CA THR A 34 -18.78 0.94 3.35
C THR A 34 -19.09 0.37 1.97
N PHE A 35 -18.07 -0.03 1.22
CA PHE A 35 -18.26 -0.89 0.06
C PHE A 35 -18.05 -2.34 0.49
N ALA A 36 -19.14 -3.09 0.59
CA ALA A 36 -19.07 -4.55 0.66
C ALA A 36 -18.73 -5.05 -0.74
N HIS A 37 -17.45 -5.30 -0.98
CA HIS A 37 -17.00 -5.91 -2.21
C HIS A 37 -17.06 -7.42 -2.06
N ALA A 38 -18.06 -8.06 -2.67
CA ALA A 38 -18.01 -9.48 -2.99
C ALA A 38 -17.67 -9.57 -4.48
N HIS A 39 -16.38 -9.47 -4.82
CA HIS A 39 -15.97 -9.45 -6.21
C HIS A 39 -15.98 -10.86 -6.83
N ASN A 40 -16.85 -11.05 -7.82
CA ASN A 40 -16.75 -12.08 -8.85
C ASN A 40 -16.58 -11.42 -10.24
N ALA A 41 -16.23 -10.13 -10.29
CA ALA A 41 -16.25 -9.32 -11.50
C ALA A 41 -14.83 -8.92 -11.92
N SER A 42 -14.52 -9.08 -13.20
CA SER A 42 -13.26 -8.67 -13.83
C SER A 42 -13.06 -7.14 -13.93
N THR A 43 -13.96 -6.35 -13.33
CA THR A 43 -13.98 -4.89 -13.42
C THR A 43 -14.34 -4.23 -12.10
N SER A 44 -13.77 -3.06 -11.83
CA SER A 44 -14.08 -2.19 -10.68
C SER A 44 -14.18 -0.73 -11.12
N THR A 45 -14.92 0.11 -10.40
CA THR A 45 -15.02 1.56 -10.68
C THR A 45 -13.80 2.35 -10.22
N ASN A 46 -12.99 1.79 -9.32
CA ASN A 46 -11.82 2.44 -8.75
C ASN A 46 -10.57 1.58 -8.72
N TRP A 47 -10.63 0.26 -8.89
CA TRP A 47 -9.44 -0.61 -8.83
C TRP A 47 -9.06 -1.19 -10.19
N SER A 48 -7.75 -1.30 -10.43
CA SER A 48 -7.12 -2.07 -11.51
C SER A 48 -5.96 -2.86 -10.93
N GLY A 49 -5.89 -4.16 -11.18
CA GLY A 49 -4.85 -5.02 -10.62
C GLY A 49 -5.29 -6.45 -10.45
N TYR A 50 -4.82 -7.09 -9.38
CA TYR A 50 -5.13 -8.48 -9.06
C TYR A 50 -5.48 -8.62 -7.59
N ALA A 51 -6.43 -9.51 -7.31
CA ALA A 51 -6.78 -9.89 -5.96
C ALA A 51 -7.10 -11.39 -5.89
N LEU A 52 -6.87 -12.00 -4.74
CA LEU A 52 -7.24 -13.38 -4.45
C LEU A 52 -8.01 -13.46 -3.15
N THR A 53 -8.97 -14.37 -3.07
CA THR A 53 -9.66 -14.72 -1.82
C THR A 53 -9.03 -15.96 -1.19
N GLY A 54 -8.93 -15.99 0.13
CA GLY A 54 -8.31 -17.10 0.84
C GLY A 54 -8.09 -16.80 2.32
N THR A 55 -6.98 -17.24 2.87
CA THR A 55 -6.52 -16.84 4.21
C THR A 55 -5.07 -16.44 4.11
N TYR A 56 -4.80 -15.16 4.40
CA TYR A 56 -3.49 -14.57 4.17
C TYR A 56 -2.92 -13.99 5.45
N THR A 57 -1.68 -14.32 5.77
CA THR A 57 -0.94 -13.82 6.93
C THR A 57 0.34 -13.12 6.54
N ALA A 58 0.71 -13.16 5.26
CA ALA A 58 1.83 -12.40 4.74
C ALA A 58 1.60 -12.06 3.28
N MET A 59 2.10 -10.91 2.85
CA MET A 59 2.15 -10.59 1.43
C MET A 59 3.32 -9.64 1.10
N THR A 60 3.70 -9.60 -0.18
CA THR A 60 4.73 -8.68 -0.70
C THR A 60 4.35 -8.19 -2.08
N GLY A 61 4.65 -6.92 -2.37
CA GLY A 61 4.62 -6.39 -3.72
C GLY A 61 5.80 -5.45 -3.98
N HIS A 62 6.22 -5.42 -5.24
CA HIS A 62 7.26 -4.54 -5.73
C HIS A 62 6.73 -3.78 -6.94
N TRP A 63 6.92 -2.46 -6.98
CA TRP A 63 6.52 -1.64 -8.12
C TRP A 63 7.47 -0.47 -8.33
N THR A 64 7.46 0.09 -9.52
CA THR A 64 8.04 1.42 -9.78
C THR A 64 6.91 2.44 -9.71
N VAL A 65 7.08 3.51 -8.93
CA VAL A 65 6.09 4.60 -8.85
C VAL A 65 5.90 5.18 -10.25
N PRO A 66 4.69 5.12 -10.85
CA PRO A 66 4.47 5.66 -12.17
C PRO A 66 4.56 7.19 -12.14
N THR A 67 4.99 7.78 -13.24
CA THR A 67 4.84 9.23 -13.41
C THR A 67 3.42 9.55 -13.86
N VAL A 68 2.84 10.62 -13.33
CA VAL A 68 1.49 11.08 -13.66
C VAL A 68 1.50 12.45 -14.34
N SER A 69 0.51 12.69 -15.18
CA SER A 69 0.32 13.97 -15.88
C SER A 69 -1.16 14.29 -16.03
N GLY A 70 -1.48 15.56 -16.26
CA GLY A 70 -2.86 16.00 -16.47
C GLY A 70 -3.05 17.47 -16.12
N SER A 71 -4.26 17.97 -16.37
CA SER A 71 -4.70 19.30 -15.94
C SER A 71 -5.67 19.18 -14.77
N GLY A 72 -5.69 20.13 -13.85
CA GLY A 72 -6.65 20.11 -12.73
C GLY A 72 -6.26 19.11 -11.64
N ASN A 73 -7.25 18.42 -11.06
CA ASN A 73 -7.08 17.53 -9.93
C ASN A 73 -7.48 16.09 -10.30
N HIS A 74 -6.53 15.17 -10.22
CA HIS A 74 -6.72 13.75 -10.48
C HIS A 74 -5.90 12.94 -9.48
N TYR A 75 -6.43 11.80 -9.06
CA TYR A 75 -5.84 11.03 -7.98
C TYR A 75 -5.65 9.59 -8.43
N SER A 76 -4.47 9.03 -8.17
CA SER A 76 -4.17 7.61 -8.32
C SER A 76 -3.22 7.14 -7.23
N SER A 77 -3.31 5.86 -6.87
CA SER A 77 -2.45 5.24 -5.87
C SER A 77 -2.06 3.82 -6.26
N GLN A 78 -0.81 3.43 -5.98
CA GLN A 78 -0.30 2.08 -6.16
C GLN A 78 -0.07 1.49 -4.78
N TRP A 79 -0.69 0.36 -4.49
CA TRP A 79 -0.65 -0.20 -3.14
C TRP A 79 -0.82 -1.72 -3.13
N VAL A 80 -0.52 -2.27 -1.96
CA VAL A 80 -0.78 -3.66 -1.63
C VAL A 80 -1.59 -3.77 -0.33
N GLY A 81 -2.43 -4.79 -0.24
CA GLY A 81 -3.38 -4.90 0.85
C GLY A 81 -3.76 -6.31 1.26
N ILE A 82 -4.41 -6.37 2.43
CA ILE A 82 -5.10 -7.52 3.00
C ILE A 82 -6.55 -7.11 3.27
N ASP A 83 -7.47 -8.01 2.95
CA ASP A 83 -8.93 -7.79 2.94
C ASP A 83 -9.40 -6.89 1.79
N GLY A 84 -10.46 -6.10 1.92
CA GLY A 84 -10.97 -5.16 0.91
C GLY A 84 -11.70 -5.79 -0.27
N PHE A 85 -11.18 -6.87 -0.85
CA PHE A 85 -11.76 -7.54 -2.02
C PHE A 85 -12.89 -8.51 -1.67
N ALA A 86 -12.82 -9.17 -0.51
CA ALA A 86 -13.83 -10.13 -0.05
C ALA A 86 -14.76 -9.57 1.04
N ASN A 87 -14.44 -8.40 1.59
CA ASN A 87 -15.14 -7.80 2.73
C ASN A 87 -14.84 -6.29 2.84
N ALA A 88 -15.45 -5.61 3.83
CA ALA A 88 -15.33 -4.16 4.00
C ALA A 88 -14.17 -3.71 4.91
N ASN A 89 -13.41 -4.63 5.52
CA ASN A 89 -12.17 -4.28 6.21
C ASN A 89 -11.07 -4.13 5.16
N LEU A 90 -10.04 -3.33 5.42
CA LEU A 90 -8.88 -3.24 4.53
C LEU A 90 -7.69 -2.69 5.33
N LEU A 91 -6.58 -3.41 5.26
CA LEU A 91 -5.27 -2.92 5.68
C LEU A 91 -4.38 -2.80 4.46
N GLN A 92 -3.80 -1.63 4.24
CA GLN A 92 -3.07 -1.34 3.01
C GLN A 92 -1.94 -0.33 3.21
N THR A 93 -0.95 -0.38 2.30
CA THR A 93 0.16 0.57 2.24
C THR A 93 0.62 0.76 0.81
N GLY A 94 1.11 1.95 0.49
CA GLY A 94 1.51 2.25 -0.88
C GLY A 94 1.99 3.67 -1.10
N THR A 95 1.97 4.06 -2.37
CA THR A 95 2.31 5.38 -2.86
C THR A 95 1.11 6.01 -3.55
N ALA A 96 0.89 7.29 -3.29
CA ALA A 96 0.02 8.13 -4.10
C ALA A 96 0.84 8.77 -5.22
N ALA A 97 0.22 8.88 -6.40
CA ALA A 97 0.71 9.61 -7.55
C ALA A 97 -0.43 10.49 -8.06
N TYR A 98 -0.48 11.74 -7.61
CA TYR A 98 -1.59 12.66 -7.84
C TYR A 98 -1.19 13.72 -8.85
N VAL A 99 -2.20 14.31 -9.50
CA VAL A 99 -2.06 15.57 -10.21
C VAL A 99 -2.90 16.58 -9.44
N GLU A 100 -2.26 17.60 -8.86
CA GLU A 100 -2.92 18.65 -8.09
C GLU A 100 -2.61 20.00 -8.72
N ASN A 101 -3.65 20.72 -9.14
CA ASN A 101 -3.54 21.96 -9.90
C ASN A 101 -2.62 21.82 -11.13
N GLY A 102 -2.72 20.68 -11.83
CA GLY A 102 -1.90 20.35 -13.00
C GLY A 102 -0.43 20.01 -12.70
N ARG A 103 -0.07 19.74 -11.43
CA ARG A 103 1.29 19.35 -11.04
C ARG A 103 1.29 17.97 -10.41
N ALA A 104 2.22 17.12 -10.82
CA ALA A 104 2.41 15.82 -10.20
C ALA A 104 2.89 15.98 -8.74
N THR A 105 2.24 15.26 -7.83
CA THR A 105 2.63 15.15 -6.41
C THR A 105 2.64 13.68 -6.01
N TYR A 106 3.54 13.33 -5.10
CA TYR A 106 3.74 11.94 -4.68
C TYR A 106 3.93 11.88 -3.17
N HIS A 107 3.42 10.83 -2.54
CA HIS A 107 3.67 10.56 -1.13
C HIS A 107 3.43 9.09 -0.80
N ALA A 108 4.07 8.62 0.26
CA ALA A 108 3.81 7.30 0.83
C ALA A 108 2.77 7.36 1.94
N TRP A 109 2.03 6.27 2.13
CA TRP A 109 0.97 6.18 3.13
C TRP A 109 0.70 4.73 3.59
N TRP A 110 0.00 4.60 4.72
CA TRP A 110 -0.71 3.39 5.10
C TRP A 110 -2.13 3.74 5.53
N GLU A 111 -3.04 2.78 5.46
CA GLU A 111 -4.43 2.95 5.90
C GLU A 111 -5.00 1.67 6.50
N ILE A 112 -5.84 1.84 7.52
CA ILE A 112 -6.76 0.81 8.01
C ILE A 112 -8.16 1.40 7.88
N LEU A 113 -8.98 0.85 6.98
CA LEU A 113 -10.36 1.32 6.84
C LEU A 113 -11.16 1.04 8.12
N PRO A 114 -12.08 1.95 8.50
CA PRO A 114 -12.55 3.12 7.74
C PRO A 114 -11.80 4.43 8.05
N ALA A 115 -10.69 4.40 8.80
CA ALA A 115 -9.91 5.61 9.06
C ALA A 115 -9.24 6.11 7.78
N ALA A 116 -8.99 7.42 7.70
CA ALA A 116 -8.27 8.00 6.57
C ALA A 116 -6.79 7.58 6.58
N GLU A 117 -6.18 7.62 5.40
CA GLU A 117 -4.75 7.37 5.22
C GLU A 117 -3.86 8.19 6.17
N SER A 118 -2.80 7.54 6.64
CA SER A 118 -1.73 8.16 7.40
C SER A 118 -0.49 8.32 6.52
N ARG A 119 -0.09 9.58 6.31
CA ARG A 119 1.11 9.91 5.53
C ARG A 119 2.37 9.42 6.22
N LEU A 120 3.30 8.91 5.41
CA LEU A 120 4.60 8.45 5.85
C LEU A 120 5.68 9.51 5.56
N PRO A 121 6.71 9.63 6.42
CA PRO A 121 7.81 10.56 6.22
C PRO A 121 8.86 9.99 5.24
N LEU A 122 8.42 9.59 4.04
CA LEU A 122 9.28 9.14 2.94
C LEU A 122 9.17 10.15 1.81
N THR A 123 10.31 10.49 1.20
CA THR A 123 10.31 11.38 0.02
C THR A 123 10.15 10.54 -1.24
N ILE A 124 8.96 10.58 -1.86
CA ILE A 124 8.64 9.78 -3.05
C ILE A 124 8.67 10.63 -4.31
N HIS A 125 9.16 10.04 -5.40
CA HIS A 125 9.14 10.58 -6.75
C HIS A 125 8.62 9.55 -7.75
N GLY A 126 8.10 10.02 -8.88
CA GLY A 126 7.86 9.15 -10.02
C GLY A 126 9.17 8.55 -10.53
N GLY A 127 9.20 7.23 -10.69
CA GLY A 127 10.39 6.45 -11.06
C GLY A 127 11.05 5.70 -9.90
N ASP A 128 10.68 5.97 -8.65
CA ASP A 128 11.24 5.26 -7.49
C ASP A 128 10.77 3.80 -7.47
N ALA A 129 11.68 2.89 -7.15
CA ALA A 129 11.39 1.47 -6.91
C ALA A 129 10.96 1.25 -5.46
N MET A 130 9.80 0.63 -5.28
CA MET A 130 9.17 0.41 -3.99
C MET A 130 9.04 -1.08 -3.66
N THR A 131 9.22 -1.41 -2.39
CA THR A 131 8.91 -2.71 -1.81
C THR A 131 7.99 -2.55 -0.62
N ALA A 132 6.84 -3.22 -0.64
CA ALA A 132 5.91 -3.30 0.48
C ALA A 132 5.76 -4.72 1.01
N THR A 133 5.74 -4.88 2.34
CA THR A 133 5.45 -6.15 3.01
C THR A 133 4.47 -5.95 4.15
N LEU A 134 3.46 -6.82 4.21
CA LEU A 134 2.52 -6.93 5.32
C LEU A 134 2.66 -8.33 5.92
N THR A 135 2.86 -8.45 7.23
CA THR A 135 2.97 -9.73 7.93
C THR A 135 2.20 -9.73 9.24
N LYS A 136 1.29 -10.69 9.41
CA LYS A 136 0.51 -10.87 10.63
C LYS A 136 1.38 -11.44 11.74
N SER A 137 1.20 -10.91 12.94
CA SER A 137 1.75 -11.47 14.17
C SER A 137 1.15 -12.84 14.45
N HIS A 138 1.96 -13.81 14.87
CA HIS A 138 1.48 -15.13 15.30
C HIS A 138 0.87 -15.12 16.71
N THR A 139 1.06 -14.04 17.47
CA THR A 139 0.70 -13.98 18.90
C THR A 139 -0.27 -12.84 19.23
N SER A 140 -0.67 -12.04 18.24
CA SER A 140 -1.61 -10.92 18.42
C SER A 140 -2.34 -10.61 17.12
N THR A 141 -3.27 -9.67 17.16
CA THR A 141 -3.93 -9.09 15.98
C THR A 141 -3.06 -8.05 15.27
N ALA A 142 -1.81 -7.86 15.68
CA ALA A 142 -0.95 -6.85 15.07
C ALA A 142 -0.43 -7.33 13.72
N TRP A 143 -0.41 -6.42 12.75
CA TRP A 143 0.26 -6.58 11.46
C TRP A 143 1.49 -5.69 11.41
N ARG A 144 2.62 -6.25 11.01
CA ARG A 144 3.81 -5.48 10.68
C ARG A 144 3.75 -5.04 9.23
N ILE A 145 3.91 -3.75 9.03
CA ILE A 145 3.93 -3.10 7.73
C ILE A 145 5.33 -2.55 7.52
N THR A 146 5.91 -2.84 6.36
CA THR A 146 7.14 -2.21 5.90
C THR A 146 6.91 -1.69 4.50
N LEU A 147 7.18 -0.40 4.28
CA LEU A 147 7.25 0.20 2.95
C LEU A 147 8.65 0.78 2.81
N THR A 148 9.38 0.31 1.81
CA THR A 148 10.75 0.69 1.50
C THR A 148 10.77 1.33 0.13
N ASP A 149 11.40 2.50 0.04
CA ASP A 149 11.87 3.03 -1.24
C ASP A 149 13.28 2.46 -1.47
N ASP A 150 13.38 1.49 -2.37
CA ASP A 150 14.64 0.81 -2.70
C ASP A 150 15.60 1.71 -3.48
N THR A 151 15.10 2.83 -4.04
CA THR A 151 15.92 3.80 -4.78
C THR A 151 16.72 4.68 -3.84
N THR A 152 16.08 5.14 -2.77
CA THR A 152 16.73 6.00 -1.75
C THR A 152 17.27 5.20 -0.56
N GLY A 153 16.74 4.01 -0.31
CA GLY A 153 17.00 3.20 0.88
C GLY A 153 16.22 3.63 2.12
N GLU A 154 15.31 4.61 2.00
CA GLU A 154 14.43 5.01 3.10
C GLU A 154 13.33 3.97 3.33
N ALA A 155 12.93 3.76 4.59
CA ALA A 155 11.88 2.81 4.91
C ALA A 155 11.05 3.24 6.11
N PHE A 156 9.75 2.98 6.02
CA PHE A 156 8.85 2.97 7.17
C PHE A 156 8.66 1.54 7.67
N ARG A 157 8.62 1.36 9.00
CA ARG A 157 8.29 0.09 9.66
C ARG A 157 7.33 0.37 10.81
N GLY A 158 6.15 -0.22 10.76
CA GLY A 158 5.10 -0.07 11.79
C GLY A 158 4.52 -1.41 12.22
N ALA A 159 3.97 -1.46 13.43
CA ALA A 159 3.10 -2.53 13.88
C ALA A 159 1.74 -1.93 14.17
N LEU A 160 0.70 -2.35 13.45
CA LEU A 160 -0.65 -1.82 13.56
C LEU A 160 -1.60 -2.91 14.03
N ASP A 161 -2.46 -2.58 14.99
CA ASP A 161 -3.53 -3.50 15.38
C ASP A 161 -4.61 -3.54 14.30
N TYR A 162 -4.85 -4.72 13.74
CA TYR A 162 -5.83 -4.94 12.69
C TYR A 162 -6.55 -6.28 12.89
N ALA A 163 -7.85 -6.21 13.13
CA ALA A 163 -8.69 -7.36 13.45
C ALA A 163 -9.57 -7.82 12.28
N GLY A 164 -9.16 -7.53 11.04
CA GLY A 164 -9.82 -8.04 9.85
C GLY A 164 -9.74 -9.57 9.73
N PRO A 165 -10.56 -10.17 8.86
CA PRO A 165 -10.62 -11.62 8.68
C PRO A 165 -9.44 -12.19 7.86
N ASP A 166 -8.60 -11.33 7.27
CA ASP A 166 -7.50 -11.69 6.37
C ASP A 166 -7.92 -12.58 5.18
N ALA A 167 -9.11 -12.28 4.65
CA ALA A 167 -9.84 -13.11 3.68
C ALA A 167 -9.48 -12.81 2.21
N SER A 168 -8.67 -11.79 1.95
CA SER A 168 -8.13 -11.50 0.62
C SER A 168 -6.76 -10.82 0.66
N VAL A 169 -6.08 -10.82 -0.49
CA VAL A 169 -4.81 -10.15 -0.74
C VAL A 169 -4.84 -9.52 -2.13
N GLU A 170 -4.26 -8.33 -2.28
CA GLU A 170 -4.34 -7.59 -3.54
C GLU A 170 -3.13 -6.68 -3.83
N TRP A 171 -2.94 -6.40 -5.13
CA TRP A 171 -1.92 -5.52 -5.71
C TRP A 171 -2.59 -4.60 -6.73
N ILE A 172 -2.75 -3.33 -6.38
CA ILE A 172 -3.75 -2.45 -7.00
C ILE A 172 -3.14 -1.11 -7.44
N GLU A 173 -3.54 -0.69 -8.64
CA GLU A 173 -3.66 0.69 -9.09
C GLU A 173 -5.09 1.17 -8.79
N GLU A 174 -5.24 2.20 -7.97
CA GLU A 174 -6.53 2.71 -7.54
C GLU A 174 -6.74 4.17 -7.97
N THR A 175 -7.97 4.51 -8.35
CA THR A 175 -8.47 5.88 -8.31
C THR A 175 -9.23 6.11 -7.00
N PRO A 176 -8.63 6.77 -5.98
CA PRO A 176 -9.20 6.81 -4.65
C PRO A 176 -10.47 7.66 -4.59
N THR A 177 -11.29 7.40 -3.58
CA THR A 177 -12.42 8.28 -3.24
C THR A 177 -11.89 9.52 -2.53
N VAL A 178 -12.06 10.69 -3.14
CA VAL A 178 -11.67 11.99 -2.55
C VAL A 178 -12.92 12.83 -2.37
N ASN A 179 -13.15 13.32 -1.14
CA ASN A 179 -14.35 14.10 -0.78
C ASN A 179 -15.67 13.39 -1.13
N GLY A 180 -15.72 12.07 -0.97
CA GLY A 180 -16.91 11.26 -1.22
C GLY A 180 -17.20 10.94 -2.70
N ALA A 181 -16.29 11.27 -3.62
CA ALA A 181 -16.43 10.95 -5.03
C ALA A 181 -15.17 10.28 -5.59
N VAL A 182 -15.37 9.33 -6.51
CA VAL A 182 -14.30 8.76 -7.34
C VAL A 182 -14.27 9.55 -8.64
N GLY A 183 -13.17 10.29 -8.87
CA GLY A 183 -12.91 10.97 -10.14
C GLY A 183 -12.31 10.03 -11.19
N PRO A 184 -11.90 10.53 -12.36
CA PRO A 184 -11.07 9.77 -13.29
C PRO A 184 -9.59 9.77 -12.84
N PRO A 185 -8.85 8.66 -13.01
CA PRO A 185 -7.42 8.64 -12.76
C PRO A 185 -6.67 9.58 -13.70
N PRO A 186 -5.51 10.13 -13.30
CA PRO A 186 -4.64 10.82 -14.23
C PRO A 186 -4.06 9.82 -15.25
N PRO A 187 -3.72 10.26 -16.48
CA PRO A 187 -2.77 9.54 -17.31
C PRO A 187 -1.48 9.24 -16.53
N PHE A 188 -1.15 7.96 -16.41
CA PHE A 188 0.04 7.46 -15.75
C PHE A 188 0.87 6.56 -16.68
N THR A 189 2.19 6.56 -16.50
CA THR A 189 3.07 5.63 -17.23
C THR A 189 2.82 4.19 -16.82
N THR A 190 2.81 3.27 -17.77
CA THR A 190 2.76 1.83 -17.48
C THR A 190 3.85 1.45 -16.48
N PHE A 191 3.46 0.72 -15.43
CA PHE A 191 4.36 0.15 -14.45
C PHE A 191 4.01 -1.34 -14.25
N SER A 192 4.77 -2.04 -13.41
CA SER A 192 4.49 -3.44 -13.10
C SER A 192 4.53 -3.69 -11.61
N PHE A 193 3.63 -4.56 -11.14
CA PHE A 193 3.87 -5.32 -9.95
C PHE A 193 4.73 -6.54 -10.31
N THR A 194 5.82 -6.76 -9.58
CA THR A 194 6.72 -7.89 -9.82
C THR A 194 6.97 -8.66 -8.54
N GLY A 195 7.32 -9.95 -8.68
CA GLY A 195 7.71 -10.78 -7.53
C GLY A 195 6.65 -10.84 -6.42
N ALA A 196 5.37 -10.69 -6.77
CA ALA A 196 4.28 -10.72 -5.81
C ALA A 196 4.32 -12.01 -4.99
N THR A 197 4.08 -11.91 -3.68
CA THR A 197 3.93 -13.10 -2.83
C THR A 197 2.69 -13.02 -1.97
N ALA A 198 2.04 -14.16 -1.79
CA ALA A 198 1.02 -14.38 -0.79
C ALA A 198 1.47 -15.53 0.11
N ASN A 199 1.44 -15.34 1.42
CA ASN A 199 1.98 -16.26 2.42
C ASN A 199 3.43 -16.70 2.14
N GLY A 200 4.25 -15.78 1.58
CA GLY A 200 5.65 -16.05 1.24
C GLY A 200 5.87 -16.93 0.01
N ALA A 201 4.83 -17.25 -0.75
CA ALA A 201 4.91 -18.05 -1.97
C ALA A 201 4.37 -17.28 -3.18
N ASN A 202 4.69 -17.77 -4.37
CA ASN A 202 4.09 -17.30 -5.62
C ASN A 202 2.56 -17.49 -5.56
N PRO A 203 1.76 -16.42 -5.73
CA PRO A 203 0.30 -16.49 -5.60
C PRO A 203 -0.38 -17.28 -6.72
N GLY A 204 0.31 -17.56 -7.84
CA GLY A 204 -0.26 -18.32 -8.95
C GLY A 204 -1.38 -17.58 -9.67
N LEU A 205 -1.27 -16.26 -9.79
CA LEU A 205 -2.25 -15.40 -10.47
C LEU A 205 -2.53 -15.91 -11.89
N THR A 206 -3.79 -15.87 -12.27
CA THR A 206 -4.29 -16.20 -13.61
C THR A 206 -5.06 -15.02 -14.18
N ALA A 207 -5.28 -14.98 -15.49
CA ALA A 207 -6.07 -13.90 -16.12
C ALA A 207 -7.50 -13.76 -15.55
N ASN A 208 -8.04 -14.78 -14.87
CA ASN A 208 -9.36 -14.74 -14.24
C ASN A 208 -9.38 -13.91 -12.94
N ASP A 209 -8.22 -13.68 -12.32
CA ASP A 209 -8.07 -12.94 -11.06
C ASP A 209 -7.90 -11.43 -11.28
N LYS A 210 -7.95 -11.01 -12.55
CA LYS A 210 -7.72 -9.63 -13.00
C LYS A 210 -8.92 -8.74 -12.70
N ILE A 211 -8.62 -7.53 -12.25
CA ILE A 211 -9.56 -6.42 -12.06
C ILE A 211 -9.18 -5.30 -13.02
N THR A 212 -10.11 -4.84 -13.85
CA THR A 212 -9.94 -3.70 -14.76
C THR A 212 -10.67 -2.49 -14.21
N LEU A 213 -10.03 -1.32 -14.19
CA LEU A 213 -10.71 -0.09 -13.77
C LEU A 213 -11.59 0.42 -14.92
N VAL A 214 -12.90 0.40 -14.72
CA VAL A 214 -13.92 0.82 -15.68
C VAL A 214 -14.83 1.86 -15.05
N GLN A 215 -14.91 3.05 -15.66
CA GLN A 215 -15.84 4.11 -15.26
C GLN A 215 -16.72 4.49 -16.45
N ASN A 216 -18.04 4.51 -16.23
CA ASN A 216 -19.02 4.85 -17.26
C ASN A 216 -18.86 4.02 -18.56
N GLY A 217 -18.49 2.74 -18.43
CA GLY A 217 -18.27 1.82 -19.55
C GLY A 217 -16.92 2.00 -20.28
N VAL A 218 -16.05 2.90 -19.81
CA VAL A 218 -14.71 3.12 -20.37
C VAL A 218 -13.67 2.50 -19.46
N ALA A 219 -12.79 1.66 -20.03
CA ALA A 219 -11.62 1.16 -19.32
C ALA A 219 -10.58 2.28 -19.21
N TYR A 220 -10.22 2.64 -17.98
CA TYR A 220 -9.20 3.66 -17.68
C TYR A 220 -7.86 3.04 -17.31
N SER A 221 -7.87 1.83 -16.73
CA SER A 221 -6.65 1.09 -16.41
C SER A 221 -6.88 -0.40 -16.61
N THR A 222 -5.92 -1.06 -17.26
CA THR A 222 -6.02 -2.48 -17.59
C THR A 222 -4.72 -3.22 -17.28
N PRO A 223 -4.76 -4.27 -16.43
CA PRO A 223 -3.60 -5.13 -16.21
C PRO A 223 -3.34 -6.07 -17.39
N SER A 224 -2.07 -6.39 -17.64
CA SER A 224 -1.71 -7.52 -18.50
C SER A 224 -2.13 -8.85 -17.87
N ASP A 225 -2.09 -9.92 -18.66
CA ASP A 225 -2.08 -11.28 -18.08
C ASP A 225 -0.80 -11.47 -17.24
N PRO A 226 -0.84 -12.33 -16.21
CA PRO A 226 0.29 -12.49 -15.31
C PRO A 226 1.37 -13.34 -15.97
N SER A 227 2.61 -12.89 -15.84
CA SER A 227 3.81 -13.65 -16.18
C SER A 227 4.29 -14.42 -14.94
N GLY A 228 4.51 -15.73 -15.10
CA GLY A 228 5.01 -16.60 -14.02
C GLY A 228 4.08 -16.71 -12.81
N GLY A 229 2.84 -16.23 -12.88
CA GLY A 229 1.87 -16.24 -11.78
C GLY A 229 2.09 -15.18 -10.69
N ASN A 230 3.07 -14.28 -10.83
CA ASN A 230 3.41 -13.31 -9.77
C ASN A 230 3.89 -11.95 -10.26
N SER A 231 3.78 -11.67 -11.56
CA SER A 231 4.20 -10.38 -12.13
C SER A 231 3.24 -9.96 -13.23
N PHE A 232 2.85 -8.70 -13.29
CA PHE A 232 1.97 -8.16 -14.32
C PHE A 232 2.18 -6.66 -14.47
N SER A 233 1.96 -6.13 -15.68
CA SER A 233 1.98 -4.69 -15.92
C SER A 233 0.58 -4.09 -15.74
N VAL A 234 0.51 -2.83 -15.30
CA VAL A 234 -0.72 -2.03 -15.24
C VAL A 234 -0.54 -0.81 -16.14
N SER A 235 -1.48 -0.60 -17.06
CA SER A 235 -1.41 0.50 -18.04
C SER A 235 -2.64 1.39 -17.98
N TYR A 236 -2.44 2.70 -18.10
CA TYR A 236 -3.52 3.64 -18.39
C TYR A 236 -4.06 3.37 -19.80
N THR A 237 -5.36 3.18 -19.92
CA THR A 237 -6.08 2.89 -21.17
C THR A 237 -7.25 3.86 -21.42
N GLY A 238 -7.37 4.88 -20.57
CA GLY A 238 -8.38 5.92 -20.69
C GLY A 238 -8.19 6.82 -21.92
N PRO A 239 -9.22 7.63 -22.24
CA PRO A 239 -9.25 8.54 -23.38
C PRO A 239 -8.29 9.74 -23.25
#